data_AF-A0A936JRG2-F1
#
_entry.id   AF-A0A936JRG2-F1
#
_cell.length_a   1.000
_cell.length_b   1.000
_cell.length_c   1.000
_cell.angle_alpha   90.00
_cell.angle_beta   90.00
_cell.angle_gamma   90.00
#
_symmetry.space_group_name_H-M   'P 1'
#
loop_
_entity.id
_entity.type
_entity.pdbx_description
1 polymer ?
#
loop_
_entity_poly.entity_id
_entity_poly.type
_entity_poly.pdbx_seq_one_letter_code
_entity_poly.pdbx_strand_id
1 'polypeptide(L)'
;MKLDVELARRSTGAARLLPAPVALGALVIAAALHSIACEAEVQDQSTTAASSSSGSAGAGGMAGAGGSGGTAGNGGMGGNGGAVVPDDGGSGDVAYSAYNLFTHVPRFIIFKTDPVQNLCFRIWVEGFSGGGPLMIDVTAPWAASHAEVTNDISDCVMSSGFPPQPMTSAPASSGNGTIVVEGTFPCSVSVHANITFDTSEPMTEAFDVDALPVDGGCG
;
A
#
# COMPACT_ATOMS: atom_id res chain seq x y z
N MET A 1 -36.95 -27.23 -45.05
CA MET A 1 -36.61 -28.66 -45.32
C MET A 1 -35.10 -28.76 -45.17
N LYS A 2 -34.44 -29.55 -44.32
CA LYS A 2 -34.71 -30.77 -43.53
C LYS A 2 -33.48 -30.85 -42.57
N LEU A 3 -33.61 -30.89 -41.23
CA LEU A 3 -33.45 -32.09 -40.34
C LEU A 3 -32.24 -32.98 -40.76
N ASP A 4 -31.30 -33.45 -39.93
CA ASP A 4 -31.24 -33.70 -38.48
C ASP A 4 -29.80 -34.11 -38.07
N VAL A 5 -29.47 -33.91 -36.79
CA VAL A 5 -28.81 -34.82 -35.82
C VAL A 5 -27.88 -35.95 -36.33
N GLU A 6 -26.65 -36.04 -35.78
CA GLU A 6 -26.06 -37.32 -35.37
C GLU A 6 -25.09 -37.14 -34.18
N LEU A 7 -25.46 -37.78 -33.07
CA LEU A 7 -24.70 -37.99 -31.84
C LEU A 7 -23.52 -38.95 -32.08
N ALA A 8 -22.36 -38.70 -31.46
CA ALA A 8 -21.38 -39.76 -31.20
C ALA A 8 -20.93 -39.75 -29.74
N ARG A 9 -21.59 -40.62 -28.95
CA ARG A 9 -21.17 -41.09 -27.63
C ARG A 9 -19.92 -41.97 -27.74
N ARG A 10 -18.91 -41.69 -26.91
CA ARG A 10 -17.98 -42.65 -26.27
C ARG A 10 -17.69 -42.04 -24.89
N SER A 11 -18.15 -42.52 -23.74
CA SER A 11 -18.23 -43.86 -23.15
C SER A 11 -16.91 -44.64 -23.24
N THR A 12 -16.04 -44.49 -22.23
CA THR A 12 -15.86 -45.45 -21.11
C THR A 12 -14.41 -45.41 -20.63
N GLY A 13 -14.20 -45.18 -19.33
CA GLY A 13 -13.10 -45.81 -18.59
C GLY A 13 -11.95 -44.90 -18.17
N ALA A 14 -11.99 -44.44 -16.92
CA ALA A 14 -10.78 -44.32 -16.11
C ALA A 14 -11.14 -44.37 -14.61
N ALA A 15 -10.81 -45.52 -14.03
CA ALA A 15 -10.50 -45.81 -12.63
C ALA A 15 -11.01 -44.84 -11.54
N ARG A 16 -11.97 -45.34 -10.75
CA ARG A 16 -12.05 -45.06 -9.32
C ARG A 16 -10.71 -45.42 -8.66
N LEU A 17 -9.95 -44.42 -8.24
CA LEU A 17 -8.97 -44.55 -7.16
C LEU A 17 -9.55 -43.88 -5.92
N LEU A 18 -9.52 -44.63 -4.83
CA LEU A 18 -10.08 -44.31 -3.53
C LEU A 18 -9.38 -43.09 -2.90
N PRO A 19 -10.09 -42.33 -2.04
CA PRO A 19 -9.50 -41.23 -1.29
C PRO A 19 -8.47 -41.76 -0.29
N ALA A 20 -7.23 -41.28 -0.39
CA ALA A 20 -6.28 -41.41 0.70
C ALA A 20 -6.67 -40.40 1.80
N PRO A 21 -6.86 -40.83 3.06
CA PRO A 21 -6.98 -39.90 4.17
C PRO A 21 -5.60 -39.29 4.42
N VAL A 22 -5.39 -38.07 3.90
CA VAL A 22 -4.22 -37.29 4.29
C VAL A 22 -4.45 -36.85 5.73
N ALA A 23 -3.63 -37.39 6.61
CA ALA A 23 -3.65 -37.15 8.03
C ALA A 23 -3.65 -35.66 8.34
N LEU A 24 -4.68 -35.22 9.09
CA LEU A 24 -4.65 -33.98 9.85
C LEU A 24 -3.43 -34.01 10.78
N GLY A 25 -2.35 -33.36 10.35
CA GLY A 25 -1.29 -32.93 11.25
C GLY A 25 -1.83 -31.76 12.06
N ALA A 26 -2.28 -32.01 13.28
CA ALA A 26 -2.55 -30.98 14.27
C ALA A 26 -1.23 -30.31 14.65
N LEU A 27 -0.89 -29.20 13.96
CA LEU A 27 0.19 -28.32 14.40
C LEU A 27 -0.38 -27.42 15.50
N VAL A 28 -0.16 -27.84 16.74
CA VAL A 28 -0.37 -27.03 17.93
C VAL A 28 0.72 -25.96 17.95
N ILE A 29 0.42 -24.75 17.46
CA ILE A 29 1.26 -23.58 17.73
C ILE A 29 0.85 -23.04 19.10
N ALA A 30 1.73 -23.26 20.08
CA ALA A 30 1.61 -22.69 21.41
C ALA A 30 1.72 -21.16 21.29
N ALA A 31 0.61 -20.47 21.58
CA ALA A 31 0.59 -19.03 21.78
C ALA A 31 1.39 -18.70 23.06
N ALA A 32 2.58 -18.13 22.90
CA ALA A 32 3.30 -17.52 24.00
C ALA A 32 2.74 -16.12 24.24
N LEU A 33 1.77 -16.03 25.15
CA LEU A 33 1.34 -14.78 25.77
C LEU A 33 2.53 -14.15 26.51
N HIS A 34 3.13 -13.09 25.95
CA HIS A 34 3.95 -12.15 26.71
C HIS A 34 3.07 -10.96 27.11
N SER A 35 2.41 -11.10 28.25
CA SER A 35 1.82 -9.98 28.98
C SER A 35 2.94 -9.17 29.62
N ILE A 36 3.35 -8.07 29.01
CA ILE A 36 4.11 -7.03 29.71
C ILE A 36 3.09 -6.01 30.20
N ALA A 37 2.73 -6.15 31.47
CA ALA A 37 2.08 -5.10 32.23
C ALA A 37 3.14 -4.04 32.58
N CYS A 38 2.95 -2.81 32.09
CA CYS A 38 3.56 -1.62 32.68
C CYS A 38 2.46 -0.86 33.39
N GLU A 39 2.43 -1.01 34.71
CA GLU A 39 1.65 -0.17 35.62
C GLU A 39 2.41 1.14 35.90
N ALA A 40 1.64 2.23 35.81
CA ALA A 40 1.70 3.47 36.59
C ALA A 40 2.96 4.35 36.54
N GLU A 41 2.76 5.59 36.06
CA GLU A 41 2.76 6.71 37.01
C GLU A 41 1.85 7.85 36.52
N VAL A 42 0.97 8.28 37.43
CA VAL A 42 0.09 9.46 37.31
C VAL A 42 0.92 10.67 37.73
N GLN A 43 1.07 11.67 36.85
CA GLN A 43 1.33 13.04 37.28
C GLN A 43 0.37 14.01 36.61
N ASP A 44 -0.50 14.52 37.47
CA ASP A 44 -1.47 15.58 37.27
C ASP A 44 -0.75 16.93 37.25
N GLN A 45 -0.81 17.67 36.13
CA GLN A 45 -0.53 19.12 36.10
C GLN A 45 -1.50 19.83 35.16
N SER A 46 -2.67 20.14 35.71
CA SER A 46 -3.19 21.51 35.85
C SER A 46 -2.79 22.56 34.78
N THR A 47 -3.80 22.89 33.96
CA THR A 47 -4.32 24.25 33.67
C THR A 47 -3.62 25.21 32.69
N THR A 48 -4.50 25.74 31.80
CA THR A 48 -4.59 27.09 31.21
C THR A 48 -3.87 27.35 29.88
N ALA A 49 -4.64 27.43 28.78
CA ALA A 49 -5.13 28.70 28.24
C ALA A 49 -5.83 28.48 26.88
N ALA A 50 -7.02 29.06 26.74
CA ALA A 50 -7.67 29.26 25.47
C ALA A 50 -6.92 30.33 24.66
N SER A 51 -6.63 30.04 23.39
CA SER A 51 -6.33 31.06 22.39
C SER A 51 -6.90 30.63 21.06
N SER A 52 -8.06 31.19 20.75
CA SER A 52 -8.61 31.31 19.41
C SER A 52 -7.60 32.06 18.53
N SER A 53 -7.21 31.48 17.40
CA SER A 53 -6.60 32.23 16.30
C SER A 53 -7.35 31.94 15.01
N SER A 54 -7.94 33.02 14.51
CA SER A 54 -8.59 33.19 13.23
C SER A 54 -7.60 33.09 12.09
N GLY A 55 -7.95 32.31 11.07
CA GLY A 55 -7.74 32.58 9.64
C GLY A 55 -6.31 32.68 9.11
N SER A 56 -6.01 31.90 8.07
CA SER A 56 -5.35 32.38 6.85
C SER A 56 -5.48 31.33 5.75
N ALA A 57 -6.14 31.69 4.65
CA ALA A 57 -6.09 30.95 3.40
C ALA A 57 -4.64 30.97 2.88
N GLY A 58 -4.04 29.79 2.76
CA GLY A 58 -2.69 29.61 2.21
C GLY A 58 -2.72 29.75 0.69
N ALA A 59 -1.98 30.73 0.18
CA ALA A 59 -1.71 30.92 -1.24
C ALA A 59 -0.90 29.73 -1.80
N GLY A 60 -1.19 29.36 -3.04
CA GLY A 60 -0.52 28.29 -3.78
C GLY A 60 1.01 28.43 -3.76
N GLY A 61 1.66 27.31 -3.45
CA GLY A 61 3.12 27.19 -3.46
C GLY A 61 3.67 27.34 -4.87
N MET A 62 4.60 28.27 -5.03
CA MET A 62 5.39 28.44 -6.24
C MET A 62 6.29 27.20 -6.44
N ALA A 63 6.28 26.65 -7.66
CA ALA A 63 7.24 25.65 -8.10
C ALA A 63 8.67 26.12 -7.80
N GLY A 64 9.41 25.31 -7.03
CA GLY A 64 10.79 25.60 -6.65
C GLY A 64 11.69 25.71 -7.87
N ALA A 65 12.55 26.73 -7.86
CA ALA A 65 13.57 26.93 -8.88
C ALA A 65 14.56 25.75 -8.89
N GLY A 66 14.82 25.21 -10.08
CA GLY A 66 15.83 24.19 -10.33
C GLY A 66 17.21 24.65 -9.86
N GLY A 67 17.84 23.84 -9.01
CA GLY A 67 19.20 24.08 -8.54
C GLY A 67 20.21 23.95 -9.66
N SER A 68 21.04 24.98 -9.82
CA SER A 68 22.19 25.02 -10.72
C SER A 68 23.23 23.97 -10.32
N GLY A 69 23.67 23.19 -11.30
CA GLY A 69 24.62 22.08 -11.15
C GLY A 69 25.97 22.49 -10.57
N GLY A 70 26.35 21.83 -9.48
CA GLY A 70 27.71 21.77 -8.96
C GLY A 70 28.48 20.61 -9.59
N THR A 71 29.72 20.88 -9.95
CA THR A 71 30.66 20.00 -10.63
C THR A 71 31.20 18.88 -9.72
N ALA A 72 31.35 17.68 -10.30
CA ALA A 72 32.10 16.52 -9.80
C ALA A 72 31.54 15.75 -8.59
N GLY A 73 30.43 15.06 -8.82
CA GLY A 73 29.97 13.90 -8.05
C GLY A 73 28.86 13.21 -8.84
N ASN A 74 28.72 11.89 -8.79
CA ASN A 74 27.58 11.20 -9.40
C ASN A 74 26.29 11.77 -8.80
N GLY A 75 25.66 12.71 -9.51
CA GLY A 75 24.40 13.31 -9.12
C GLY A 75 23.36 12.22 -9.04
N GLY A 76 22.93 11.90 -7.82
CA GLY A 76 21.75 11.07 -7.63
C GLY A 76 20.60 11.70 -8.41
N MET A 77 19.86 10.88 -9.15
CA MET A 77 18.64 11.32 -9.81
C MET A 77 17.71 11.86 -8.71
N GLY A 78 17.53 13.19 -8.68
CA GLY A 78 16.52 13.80 -7.84
C GLY A 78 15.18 13.23 -8.27
N GLY A 79 14.51 12.52 -7.36
CA GLY A 79 13.16 12.01 -7.60
C GLY A 79 12.27 13.17 -8.03
N ASN A 80 11.48 12.96 -9.07
CA ASN A 80 10.47 13.95 -9.41
C ASN A 80 9.50 14.00 -8.24
N GLY A 81 9.27 15.19 -7.69
CA GLY A 81 8.24 15.36 -6.66
C GLY A 81 6.94 14.77 -7.20
N GLY A 82 6.50 13.67 -6.59
CA GLY A 82 5.29 12.97 -7.01
C GLY A 82 4.15 13.97 -7.12
N ALA A 83 3.40 13.89 -8.22
CA ALA A 83 2.24 14.74 -8.42
C ALA A 83 1.25 14.44 -7.30
N VAL A 84 1.19 15.33 -6.31
CA VAL A 84 0.10 15.37 -5.33
C VAL A 84 -1.14 15.78 -6.13
N VAL A 85 -2.03 14.84 -6.38
CA VAL A 85 -3.35 15.13 -6.96
C VAL A 85 -4.16 15.81 -5.84
N PRO A 86 -4.46 17.11 -5.92
CA PRO A 86 -5.27 17.77 -4.91
C PRO A 86 -6.71 17.29 -5.10
N ASP A 87 -7.29 16.66 -4.09
CA ASP A 87 -8.73 16.42 -4.05
C ASP A 87 -9.41 17.76 -3.68
N ASP A 88 -10.35 18.25 -4.48
CA ASP A 88 -10.90 19.61 -4.43
C ASP A 88 -11.85 19.87 -3.22
N GLY A 89 -11.66 19.16 -2.11
CA GLY A 89 -12.68 18.92 -1.09
C GLY A 89 -12.37 19.34 0.34
N GLY A 90 -11.28 20.07 0.61
CA GLY A 90 -11.08 20.86 1.84
C GLY A 90 -11.27 20.15 3.19
N SER A 91 -10.28 19.38 3.63
CA SER A 91 -9.91 19.24 5.05
C SER A 91 -8.65 18.38 5.17
N GLY A 92 -7.50 18.95 5.57
CA GLY A 92 -6.33 18.17 6.01
C GLY A 92 -6.00 16.99 5.10
N ASP A 93 -5.85 17.31 3.81
CA ASP A 93 -6.13 16.39 2.71
C ASP A 93 -5.27 15.12 2.75
N VAL A 94 -5.94 13.97 2.64
CA VAL A 94 -5.29 12.70 2.34
C VAL A 94 -4.57 12.85 1.00
N ALA A 95 -3.30 12.48 0.95
CA ALA A 95 -2.52 12.52 -0.28
C ALA A 95 -1.99 11.13 -0.65
N TYR A 96 -1.95 10.86 -1.95
CA TYR A 96 -1.42 9.62 -2.50
C TYR A 96 -0.17 9.90 -3.33
N SER A 97 0.79 8.99 -3.28
CA SER A 97 1.96 9.00 -4.17
C SER A 97 2.43 7.58 -4.45
N ALA A 98 3.07 7.35 -5.59
CA ALA A 98 3.62 6.05 -5.91
C ALA A 98 5.02 6.18 -6.52
N TYR A 99 5.91 5.26 -6.15
CA TYR A 99 7.32 5.29 -6.57
C TYR A 99 7.80 3.90 -6.98
N ASN A 100 8.53 3.85 -8.09
CA ASN A 100 9.29 2.67 -8.49
C ASN A 100 10.42 2.42 -7.48
N LEU A 101 10.58 1.16 -7.08
CA LEU A 101 11.70 0.67 -6.30
C LEU A 101 12.66 -0.05 -7.24
N PHE A 102 13.81 0.58 -7.51
CA PHE A 102 14.85 0.03 -8.37
C PHE A 102 15.53 -1.20 -7.71
N THR A 103 14.87 -2.35 -7.78
CA THR A 103 15.37 -3.63 -7.29
C THR A 103 15.57 -4.64 -8.44
N HIS A 104 16.05 -5.85 -8.14
CA HIS A 104 16.19 -6.90 -9.16
C HIS A 104 14.87 -7.51 -9.64
N VAL A 105 13.76 -7.17 -8.97
CA VAL A 105 12.39 -7.55 -9.34
C VAL A 105 11.61 -6.23 -9.55
N PRO A 106 10.71 -6.14 -10.55
CA PRO A 106 9.87 -4.95 -10.69
C PRO A 106 9.04 -4.78 -9.42
N ARG A 107 9.20 -3.62 -8.77
CA ARG A 107 8.52 -3.32 -7.51
C ARG A 107 8.18 -1.84 -7.48
N PHE A 108 7.03 -1.51 -6.96
CA PHE A 108 6.70 -0.14 -6.62
C PHE A 108 5.96 -0.09 -5.30
N ILE A 109 5.96 1.09 -4.69
CA ILE A 109 5.28 1.35 -3.43
C ILE A 109 4.24 2.44 -3.65
N ILE A 110 3.06 2.24 -3.06
CA ILE A 110 1.99 3.24 -3.00
C ILE A 110 1.95 3.76 -1.56
N PHE A 111 1.98 5.07 -1.41
CA PHE A 111 1.81 5.77 -0.15
C PHE A 111 0.44 6.43 -0.10
N LYS A 112 -0.14 6.40 1.09
CA LYS A 112 -1.25 7.27 1.49
C LYS A 112 -0.84 7.99 2.77
N THR A 113 -0.88 9.32 2.77
CA THR A 113 -0.59 10.14 3.94
C THR A 113 -1.86 10.73 4.50
N ASP A 114 -2.06 10.62 5.81
CA ASP A 114 -3.13 11.30 6.55
C ASP A 114 -2.50 12.31 7.53
N PRO A 115 -2.45 13.61 7.19
CA PRO A 115 -1.86 14.62 8.06
C PRO A 115 -2.76 14.97 9.26
N VAL A 116 -4.05 14.60 9.24
CA VAL A 116 -4.96 14.81 10.38
C VAL A 116 -4.63 13.82 11.50
N GLN A 117 -4.35 12.57 11.13
CA GLN A 117 -4.00 11.50 12.08
C GLN A 117 -2.49 11.31 12.27
N ASN A 118 -1.67 12.03 11.50
CA ASN A 118 -0.22 11.84 11.40
C ASN A 118 0.16 10.39 11.04
N LEU A 119 -0.57 9.80 10.08
CA LEU A 119 -0.35 8.43 9.64
C LEU A 119 0.27 8.38 8.25
N CYS A 120 1.12 7.38 8.05
CA CYS A 120 1.61 7.01 6.73
C CYS A 120 1.31 5.53 6.48
N PHE A 121 0.52 5.28 5.44
CA PHE A 121 0.19 3.94 4.96
C PHE A 121 1.00 3.60 3.72
N ARG A 122 1.41 2.34 3.61
CA ARG A 122 2.36 1.87 2.60
C ARG A 122 1.88 0.53 2.03
N ILE A 123 1.81 0.42 0.71
CA ILE A 123 1.47 -0.84 0.01
C ILE A 123 2.59 -1.16 -0.97
N TRP A 124 3.18 -2.35 -0.86
CA TRP A 124 4.20 -2.84 -1.78
C TRP A 124 3.57 -3.73 -2.83
N VAL A 125 3.79 -3.36 -4.08
CA VAL A 125 3.34 -4.12 -5.24
C VAL A 125 4.57 -4.69 -5.94
N GLU A 126 4.58 -6.01 -6.16
CA GLU A 126 5.71 -6.72 -6.77
C GLU A 126 5.25 -7.43 -8.04
N GLY A 127 6.12 -7.42 -9.06
CA GLY A 127 5.92 -8.15 -10.30
C GLY A 127 6.34 -9.61 -10.15
N PHE A 128 5.64 -10.50 -10.87
CA PHE A 128 5.95 -11.93 -11.00
C PHE A 128 5.65 -12.81 -9.78
N SER A 129 4.97 -12.29 -8.76
CA SER A 129 4.48 -13.12 -7.66
C SER A 129 3.17 -13.82 -8.03
N GLY A 130 3.04 -15.10 -7.64
CA GLY A 130 1.71 -15.67 -7.42
C GLY A 130 0.93 -14.82 -6.40
N GLY A 131 -0.39 -15.01 -6.31
CA GLY A 131 -1.25 -14.18 -5.46
C GLY A 131 -0.62 -13.82 -4.10
N GLY A 132 -0.63 -12.53 -3.78
CA GLY A 132 -0.04 -12.00 -2.54
C GLY A 132 -0.80 -12.42 -1.29
N PRO A 133 -0.26 -12.17 -0.09
CA PRO A 133 -0.96 -12.44 1.16
C PRO A 133 -2.17 -11.53 1.38
N LEU A 134 -2.19 -10.36 0.72
CA LEU A 134 -3.34 -9.49 0.65
C LEU A 134 -4.28 -10.02 -0.44
N MET A 135 -5.53 -10.32 -0.09
CA MET A 135 -6.57 -10.79 -1.02
C MET A 135 -7.12 -9.66 -1.92
N ILE A 136 -6.23 -8.77 -2.35
CA ILE A 136 -6.48 -7.67 -3.28
C ILE A 136 -6.22 -8.20 -4.68
N ASP A 137 -7.20 -8.02 -5.58
CA ASP A 137 -7.05 -8.39 -6.97
C ASP A 137 -6.15 -7.36 -7.68
N VAL A 138 -4.98 -7.79 -8.14
CA VAL A 138 -4.00 -6.92 -8.80
C VAL A 138 -3.84 -7.36 -10.24
N THR A 139 -3.77 -6.39 -11.16
CA THR A 139 -3.56 -6.68 -12.59
C THR A 139 -2.31 -7.54 -12.80
N ALA A 140 -2.47 -8.70 -13.40
CA ALA A 140 -1.34 -9.58 -13.70
C ALA A 140 -0.29 -8.84 -14.58
N PRO A 141 1.02 -9.02 -14.34
CA PRO A 141 1.65 -10.03 -13.48
C PRO A 141 1.96 -9.54 -12.05
N TRP A 142 1.29 -8.50 -11.56
CA TRP A 142 1.57 -7.89 -10.26
C TRP A 142 0.83 -8.59 -9.11
N ALA A 143 1.32 -8.43 -7.88
CA ALA A 143 0.54 -8.70 -6.67
C ALA A 143 0.89 -7.72 -5.52
N ALA A 144 -0.08 -7.48 -4.65
CA ALA A 144 0.11 -6.74 -3.41
C ALA A 144 0.77 -7.67 -2.38
N SER A 145 2.05 -7.45 -2.11
CA SER A 145 2.90 -8.36 -1.33
C SER A 145 2.85 -8.08 0.17
N HIS A 146 2.78 -6.82 0.55
CA HIS A 146 2.85 -6.33 1.92
C HIS A 146 2.14 -5.00 2.01
N ALA A 147 1.54 -4.72 3.17
CA ALA A 147 1.08 -3.39 3.50
C ALA A 147 1.30 -3.13 4.99
N GLU A 148 1.58 -1.88 5.34
CA GLU A 148 1.74 -1.47 6.73
C GLU A 148 1.29 -0.02 6.94
N VAL A 149 1.01 0.31 8.19
CA VAL A 149 0.75 1.68 8.65
C VAL A 149 1.76 2.06 9.71
N THR A 150 2.13 3.34 9.69
CA THR A 150 3.08 3.97 10.61
C THR A 150 2.42 5.22 11.21
N ASN A 151 2.90 5.63 12.38
CA ASN A 151 2.37 6.76 13.15
C ASN A 151 3.16 8.07 12.93
N ASP A 152 3.90 8.16 11.82
CA ASP A 152 4.64 9.35 11.42
C ASP A 152 4.50 9.56 9.92
N ILE A 153 3.94 10.71 9.51
CA ILE A 153 3.78 11.05 8.10
C ILE A 153 5.12 11.14 7.35
N SER A 154 6.23 11.42 8.05
CA SER A 154 7.56 11.49 7.44
C SER A 154 8.07 10.13 6.94
N ASP A 155 7.48 9.02 7.39
CA ASP A 155 7.79 7.67 6.89
C ASP A 155 7.34 7.45 5.44
N CYS A 156 6.49 8.32 4.90
CA CYS A 156 6.04 8.31 3.50
C CYS A 156 6.97 9.10 2.57
N VAL A 157 8.02 9.74 3.11
CA VAL A 157 8.99 10.50 2.32
C VAL A 157 10.08 9.57 1.81
N MET A 158 10.17 9.43 0.48
CA MET A 158 11.25 8.68 -0.16
C MET A 158 12.59 9.41 0.02
N SER A 159 13.61 8.72 0.53
CA SER A 159 14.98 9.23 0.62
C SER A 159 15.92 8.34 -0.18
N SER A 160 16.62 8.92 -1.15
CA SER A 160 17.60 8.20 -1.98
C SER A 160 17.02 6.98 -2.74
N GLY A 161 15.75 7.06 -3.17
CA GLY A 161 15.10 5.99 -3.94
C GLY A 161 14.61 4.81 -3.11
N PHE A 162 14.73 4.86 -1.78
CA PHE A 162 14.15 3.87 -0.88
C PHE A 162 13.32 4.57 0.20
N PRO A 163 12.26 3.92 0.68
CA PRO A 163 11.54 4.44 1.81
C PRO A 163 12.34 4.22 3.10
N PRO A 164 12.28 5.16 4.06
CA PRO A 164 12.87 4.96 5.38
C PRO A 164 12.26 3.72 6.05
N GLN A 165 13.05 3.08 6.91
CA GLN A 165 12.55 2.02 7.79
C GLN A 165 11.87 2.70 8.97
N PRO A 166 10.56 2.48 9.18
CA PRO A 166 9.85 3.09 10.28
C PRO A 166 10.34 2.51 11.61
N MET A 167 10.37 3.31 12.66
CA MET A 167 10.69 2.81 14.01
C MET A 167 9.54 1.97 14.58
N THR A 168 8.30 2.29 14.20
CA THR A 168 7.07 1.63 14.63
C THR A 168 6.12 1.48 13.46
N SER A 169 5.73 0.25 13.14
CA SER A 169 4.72 -0.05 12.13
C SER A 169 3.78 -1.15 12.59
N ALA A 170 2.56 -1.16 12.03
CA ALA A 170 1.61 -2.25 12.16
C ALA A 170 1.36 -2.87 10.77
N PRO A 171 1.58 -4.18 10.59
CA PRO A 171 1.36 -4.85 9.32
C PRO A 171 -0.15 -5.01 9.05
N ALA A 172 -0.51 -5.03 7.77
CA ALA A 172 -1.83 -5.40 7.32
C ALA A 172 -2.08 -6.89 7.56
N SER A 173 -3.27 -7.21 8.05
CA SER A 173 -3.72 -8.58 8.32
C SER A 173 -4.57 -9.15 7.20
N SER A 174 -5.24 -8.28 6.44
CA SER A 174 -6.01 -8.62 5.26
C SER A 174 -6.24 -7.40 4.38
N GLY A 175 -6.68 -7.64 3.15
CA GLY A 175 -7.17 -6.59 2.27
C GLY A 175 -8.08 -7.16 1.20
N ASN A 176 -8.98 -6.34 0.67
CA ASN A 176 -9.89 -6.70 -0.41
C ASN A 176 -10.11 -5.52 -1.35
N GLY A 177 -10.39 -5.80 -2.62
CA GLY A 177 -10.60 -4.77 -3.64
C GLY A 177 -9.69 -4.97 -4.84
N THR A 178 -9.38 -3.90 -5.56
CA THR A 178 -8.61 -3.95 -6.81
C THR A 178 -7.45 -2.97 -6.83
N ILE A 179 -6.35 -3.37 -7.48
CA ILE A 179 -5.26 -2.51 -7.91
C ILE A 179 -5.05 -2.74 -9.42
N VAL A 180 -5.29 -1.70 -10.21
CA VAL A 180 -5.15 -1.75 -11.66
C VAL A 180 -3.88 -1.01 -12.07
N VAL A 181 -2.94 -1.72 -12.67
CA VAL A 181 -1.68 -1.16 -13.16
C VAL A 181 -1.76 -0.99 -14.66
N GLU A 182 -1.57 0.23 -15.15
CA GLU A 182 -1.71 0.58 -16.56
C GLU A 182 -0.42 1.16 -17.13
N GLY A 183 -0.01 0.67 -18.31
CA GLY A 183 1.18 1.14 -19.00
C GLY A 183 2.50 0.57 -18.45
N THR A 184 3.61 1.09 -18.96
CA THR A 184 4.98 0.71 -18.55
C THR A 184 5.80 1.96 -18.25
N PHE A 185 5.83 2.90 -19.19
CA PHE A 185 6.31 4.27 -18.99
C PHE A 185 5.64 5.24 -19.99
N PRO A 186 4.93 6.28 -19.53
CA PRO A 186 4.47 6.46 -18.15
C PRO A 186 3.57 5.29 -17.73
N CYS A 187 3.55 4.95 -16.44
CA CYS A 187 2.55 4.05 -15.90
C CYS A 187 1.75 4.74 -14.80
N SER A 188 0.53 4.28 -14.62
CA SER A 188 -0.39 4.74 -13.59
C SER A 188 -0.98 3.54 -12.86
N VAL A 189 -1.42 3.80 -11.63
CA VAL A 189 -2.11 2.81 -10.82
C VAL A 189 -3.44 3.36 -10.30
N SER A 190 -4.53 2.64 -10.50
CA SER A 190 -5.79 2.89 -9.79
C SER A 190 -5.91 1.90 -8.63
N VAL A 191 -6.33 2.39 -7.46
CA VAL A 191 -6.49 1.59 -6.24
C VAL A 191 -7.90 1.82 -5.71
N HIS A 192 -8.66 0.74 -5.59
CA HIS A 192 -9.97 0.72 -4.91
C HIS A 192 -9.99 -0.48 -3.97
N ALA A 193 -9.42 -0.31 -2.78
CA ALA A 193 -9.23 -1.40 -1.83
C ALA A 193 -9.47 -0.96 -0.39
N ASN A 194 -9.86 -1.90 0.46
CA ASN A 194 -9.85 -1.73 1.92
C ASN A 194 -8.78 -2.64 2.50
N ILE A 195 -7.99 -2.10 3.43
CA ILE A 195 -6.91 -2.83 4.11
C ILE A 195 -7.21 -2.84 5.61
N THR A 196 -7.12 -4.01 6.22
CA THR A 196 -7.29 -4.19 7.68
C THR A 196 -5.92 -4.38 8.32
N PHE A 197 -5.70 -3.75 9.47
CA PHE A 197 -4.46 -3.83 10.25
C PHE A 197 -4.75 -4.47 11.62
N ASP A 198 -3.83 -5.27 12.15
CA ASP A 198 -4.10 -6.09 13.35
C ASP A 198 -4.18 -5.29 14.66
N THR A 199 -3.47 -4.16 14.76
CA THR A 199 -3.18 -3.53 16.07
C THR A 199 -3.05 -2.01 16.04
N SER A 200 -3.44 -1.36 14.95
CA SER A 200 -3.40 0.10 14.80
C SER A 200 -4.79 0.67 14.59
N GLU A 201 -5.08 1.81 15.22
CA GLU A 201 -6.17 2.67 14.78
C GLU A 201 -5.65 3.53 13.61
N PRO A 202 -6.37 3.62 12.48
CA PRO A 202 -7.62 2.93 12.18
C PRO A 202 -7.42 1.44 11.87
N MET A 203 -8.32 0.60 12.37
CA MET A 203 -8.28 -0.86 12.11
C MET A 203 -8.49 -1.21 10.64
N THR A 204 -9.22 -0.38 9.90
CA THR A 204 -9.48 -0.56 8.48
C THR A 204 -9.33 0.78 7.78
N GLU A 205 -8.57 0.79 6.69
CA GLU A 205 -8.33 1.98 5.88
C GLU A 205 -8.74 1.75 4.43
N ALA A 206 -9.48 2.71 3.87
CA ALA A 206 -9.88 2.69 2.46
C ALA A 206 -8.81 3.38 1.60
N PHE A 207 -8.45 2.76 0.49
CA PHE A 207 -7.63 3.35 -0.56
C PHE A 207 -8.53 3.53 -1.78
N ASP A 208 -8.70 4.79 -2.17
CA ASP A 208 -9.52 5.16 -3.31
C ASP A 208 -8.79 6.27 -4.06
N VAL A 209 -8.09 5.90 -5.13
CA VAL A 209 -7.34 6.82 -5.98
C VAL A 209 -7.29 6.28 -7.40
N ASP A 210 -7.51 7.15 -8.37
CA ASP A 210 -7.50 6.80 -9.78
C ASP A 210 -6.28 7.36 -10.51
N ALA A 211 -5.77 6.55 -11.45
CA ALA A 211 -4.71 6.94 -12.37
C ALA A 211 -3.49 7.61 -11.69
N LEU A 212 -3.13 7.14 -10.49
CA LEU A 212 -2.00 7.66 -9.71
C LEU A 212 -0.70 7.41 -10.49
N PRO A 213 0.04 8.46 -10.91
CA PRO A 213 1.28 8.27 -11.65
C PRO A 213 2.34 7.63 -10.73
N VAL A 214 3.04 6.62 -11.24
CA VAL A 214 4.18 6.02 -10.53
C VAL A 214 5.47 6.70 -10.97
N ASP A 215 6.13 7.41 -10.06
CA ASP A 215 7.42 8.02 -10.35
C ASP A 215 8.46 6.93 -10.64
N GLY A 216 9.17 7.06 -11.77
CA GLY A 216 10.07 6.02 -12.28
C GLY A 216 9.41 4.86 -13.04
N GLY A 217 8.08 4.85 -13.23
CA GLY A 217 7.35 3.84 -13.99
C GLY A 217 7.14 2.51 -13.25
N CYS A 218 6.65 1.49 -13.96
CA CYS A 218 6.29 0.18 -13.40
C CYS A 218 7.24 -0.92 -13.88
N GLY A 219 8.46 -0.56 -14.30
CA GLY A 219 9.39 -1.44 -15.03
C GLY A 219 10.14 -2.44 -14.16
#